data_AF-A0A7Y6XRQ5-F1
#
_entry.id   AF-A0A7Y6XRQ5-F1
#
_cell.length_a   1.000
_cell.length_b   1.000
_cell.length_c   1.000
_cell.angle_alpha   90.00
_cell.angle_beta   90.00
_cell.angle_gamma   90.00
#
_symmetry.space_group_name_H-M   'P 1'
#
loop_
_entity.id
_entity.type
_entity.pdbx_description
1 polymer ?
#
loop_
_entity_poly.entity_id
_entity_poly.type
_entity_poly.pdbx_seq_one_letter_code
_entity_poly.pdbx_strand_id
1 'polypeptide(L)'
;YLLAVLLVIPVYKISKAGDRNFEELEVIFSDVLTANTEPAIVFTDGLLSYGYHYFYDLESSNLSFIWFSERYGVAPMAGDYLLVNPAYLNKRYNDFENLDLLKEQVEALGLRLEPISRGEVEFYRIVE
;
A
#
# COMPACT_ATOMS: atom_id res chain seq x y z
N TYR A 1 -17.77 -25.68 -26.50
CA TYR A 1 -16.39 -26.03 -26.14
C TYR A 1 -15.40 -24.85 -26.17
N LEU A 2 -15.50 -23.89 -27.11
CA LEU A 2 -14.61 -22.71 -27.12
C LEU A 2 -14.77 -21.75 -25.92
N LEU A 3 -16.01 -21.60 -25.42
CA LEU A 3 -16.36 -20.72 -24.30
C LEU A 3 -15.74 -21.14 -22.95
N ALA A 4 -15.54 -22.45 -22.74
CA ALA A 4 -14.91 -22.96 -21.52
C ALA A 4 -13.39 -22.67 -21.47
N VAL A 5 -12.73 -22.65 -22.63
CA VAL A 5 -11.30 -22.31 -22.74
C VAL A 5 -11.07 -20.81 -22.50
N LEU A 6 -12.00 -19.96 -22.95
CA LEU A 6 -11.96 -18.52 -22.69
C LEU A 6 -12.08 -18.17 -21.21
N LEU A 7 -12.76 -18.99 -20.41
CA LEU A 7 -12.86 -18.81 -18.95
C LEU A 7 -11.59 -19.24 -18.19
N VAL A 8 -10.73 -20.08 -18.80
CA VAL A 8 -9.46 -20.48 -18.18
C VAL A 8 -8.53 -19.28 -18.01
N ILE A 9 -8.54 -18.30 -18.93
CA ILE A 9 -7.67 -17.12 -18.84
C ILE A 9 -8.08 -16.20 -17.67
N PRO A 10 -9.36 -15.82 -17.50
CA PRO A 10 -9.84 -15.11 -16.32
C PRO A 10 -9.62 -15.90 -15.03
N VAL A 11 -9.95 -17.20 -14.99
CA VAL A 11 -9.76 -18.03 -13.78
C VAL A 11 -8.28 -18.15 -13.43
N TYR A 12 -7.40 -18.33 -14.41
CA TYR A 12 -5.95 -18.34 -14.21
C TYR A 12 -5.45 -16.97 -13.74
N LYS A 13 -5.92 -15.86 -14.33
CA LYS A 13 -5.58 -14.52 -13.86
C LYS A 13 -6.11 -14.23 -12.47
N ILE A 14 -7.31 -14.66 -12.12
CA ILE A 14 -7.93 -14.51 -10.79
C ILE A 14 -7.18 -15.38 -9.77
N SER A 15 -6.85 -16.62 -10.12
CA SER A 15 -6.04 -17.51 -9.30
C SER A 15 -4.61 -16.98 -9.11
N LYS A 16 -4.03 -16.31 -10.12
CA LYS A 16 -2.76 -15.57 -9.98
C LYS A 16 -2.92 -14.20 -9.29
N ALA A 17 -4.14 -13.64 -9.23
CA ALA A 17 -4.42 -12.38 -8.55
C ALA A 17 -4.66 -12.57 -7.05
N GLY A 18 -5.20 -13.73 -6.64
CA GLY A 18 -5.20 -14.18 -5.24
C GLY A 18 -3.81 -14.37 -4.63
N ASP A 19 -2.76 -14.24 -5.44
CA ASP A 19 -1.35 -14.51 -5.12
C ASP A 19 -0.53 -13.23 -4.89
N ARG A 20 -1.17 -12.03 -4.85
CA ARG A 20 -0.50 -10.73 -4.69
C ARG A 20 -0.80 -10.06 -3.35
N ASN A 21 -0.96 -10.89 -2.31
CA ASN A 21 -1.21 -10.47 -0.94
C ASN A 21 -2.48 -9.62 -0.77
N PHE A 22 -3.48 -9.84 -1.63
CA PHE A 22 -4.72 -9.07 -1.64
C PHE A 22 -5.55 -9.32 -0.37
N GLU A 23 -5.61 -10.56 0.12
CA GLU A 23 -6.28 -10.88 1.39
C GLU A 23 -5.65 -10.12 2.58
N GLU A 24 -4.32 -10.03 2.64
CA GLU A 24 -3.63 -9.26 3.68
C GLU A 24 -3.94 -7.75 3.57
N LEU A 25 -4.02 -7.23 2.34
CA LEU A 25 -4.44 -5.85 2.11
C LEU A 25 -5.89 -5.62 2.57
N GLU A 26 -6.83 -6.49 2.21
CA GLU A 26 -8.22 -6.37 2.65
C GLU A 26 -8.34 -6.30 4.18
N VAL A 27 -7.57 -7.13 4.90
CA VAL A 27 -7.51 -7.08 6.36
C VAL A 27 -6.98 -5.73 6.85
N ILE A 28 -5.90 -5.20 6.26
CA ILE A 28 -5.35 -3.89 6.65
C ILE A 28 -6.38 -2.75 6.45
N PHE A 29 -7.08 -2.75 5.32
CA PHE A 29 -8.08 -1.72 4.99
C PHE A 29 -9.37 -1.86 5.81
N SER A 30 -9.76 -3.07 6.19
CA SER A 30 -10.95 -3.29 7.02
C SER A 30 -10.73 -3.08 8.52
N ASP A 31 -9.52 -3.37 9.03
CA ASP A 31 -9.25 -3.32 10.47
C ASP A 31 -8.50 -2.06 10.93
N VAL A 32 -7.64 -1.47 10.09
CA VAL A 32 -6.74 -0.37 10.51
C VAL A 32 -6.91 0.89 9.68
N LEU A 33 -6.85 0.79 8.36
CA LEU A 33 -7.03 1.91 7.43
C LEU A 33 -8.50 2.07 7.05
N THR A 34 -9.38 2.19 8.04
CA THR A 34 -10.82 2.37 7.81
C THR A 34 -11.14 3.78 7.28
N ALA A 35 -12.30 3.97 6.65
CA ALA A 35 -12.71 5.28 6.12
C ALA A 35 -12.77 6.39 7.20
N ASN A 36 -13.03 6.01 8.45
CA ASN A 36 -13.14 6.90 9.61
C ASN A 36 -11.84 7.02 10.41
N THR A 37 -10.74 6.43 9.94
CA THR A 37 -9.43 6.62 10.57
C THR A 37 -9.09 8.11 10.60
N GLU A 38 -8.40 8.55 11.65
CA GLU A 38 -7.93 9.92 11.77
C GLU A 38 -7.17 10.34 10.50
N PRO A 39 -7.29 11.60 10.05
CA PRO A 39 -6.60 12.06 8.85
C PRO A 39 -5.09 11.81 8.94
N ALA A 40 -4.56 11.06 7.98
CA ALA A 40 -3.16 10.67 7.91
C ALA A 40 -2.74 10.39 6.45
N ILE A 41 -1.44 10.46 6.19
CA ILE A 41 -0.87 10.07 4.91
C ILE A 41 -0.47 8.59 4.98
N VAL A 42 -0.84 7.83 3.95
CA VAL A 42 -0.42 6.44 3.76
C VAL A 42 0.55 6.41 2.58
N PHE A 43 1.84 6.30 2.87
CA PHE A 43 2.87 6.11 1.86
C PHE A 43 2.81 4.67 1.34
N THR A 44 2.69 4.49 0.02
CA THR A 44 2.52 3.16 -0.56
C THR A 44 3.09 3.04 -1.98
N ASP A 45 2.97 1.88 -2.61
CA ASP A 45 3.36 1.69 -4.02
C ASP A 45 2.37 2.36 -4.98
N GLY A 46 2.73 2.44 -6.26
CA GLY A 46 1.91 3.12 -7.26
C GLY A 46 0.53 2.49 -7.44
N LEU A 47 0.41 1.15 -7.39
CA LEU A 47 -0.87 0.48 -7.59
C LEU A 47 -1.84 0.80 -6.45
N LEU A 48 -1.38 0.73 -5.21
CA LEU A 48 -2.20 1.06 -4.04
C LEU A 48 -2.53 2.56 -3.99
N SER A 49 -1.57 3.43 -4.33
CA SER A 49 -1.77 4.89 -4.31
C SER A 49 -2.90 5.35 -5.24
N TYR A 50 -3.05 4.68 -6.38
CA TYR A 50 -4.09 4.98 -7.37
C TYR A 50 -5.33 4.07 -7.25
N GLY A 51 -5.20 2.92 -6.58
CA GLY A 51 -6.22 1.88 -6.47
C GLY A 51 -6.95 1.81 -5.13
N TYR A 52 -6.55 2.59 -4.11
CA TYR A 52 -7.08 2.45 -2.76
C TYR A 52 -8.61 2.56 -2.67
N HIS A 53 -9.25 3.34 -3.54
CA HIS A 53 -10.71 3.54 -3.56
C HIS A 53 -11.50 2.23 -3.67
N TYR A 54 -10.93 1.17 -4.26
CA TYR A 54 -11.59 -0.13 -4.35
C TYR A 54 -11.75 -0.82 -2.99
N PHE A 55 -10.94 -0.46 -1.99
CA PHE A 55 -11.07 -0.96 -0.61
C PHE A 55 -12.11 -0.19 0.22
N TYR A 56 -12.66 0.90 -0.32
CA TYR A 56 -13.65 1.75 0.36
C TYR A 56 -14.98 1.81 -0.41
N ASP A 57 -15.26 0.87 -1.31
CA ASP A 57 -16.46 0.90 -2.17
C ASP A 57 -16.65 2.25 -2.91
N LEU A 58 -15.53 2.90 -3.27
CA LEU A 58 -15.46 4.22 -3.90
C LEU A 58 -15.97 5.38 -3.02
N GLU A 59 -16.19 5.16 -1.73
CA GLU A 59 -16.47 6.21 -0.76
C GLU A 59 -15.21 7.01 -0.42
N SER A 60 -15.41 8.24 0.08
CA SER A 60 -14.32 9.09 0.53
C SER A 60 -13.70 8.57 1.83
N SER A 61 -12.38 8.60 1.92
CA SER A 61 -11.63 8.33 3.15
C SER A 61 -10.95 9.61 3.65
N ASN A 62 -10.74 9.71 4.96
CA ASN A 62 -9.91 10.76 5.57
C ASN A 62 -8.41 10.56 5.30
N LEU A 63 -8.02 9.39 4.78
CA LEU A 63 -6.65 9.03 4.49
C LEU A 63 -6.24 9.53 3.11
N SER A 64 -5.01 10.03 3.02
CA SER A 64 -4.38 10.43 1.74
C SER A 64 -3.32 9.41 1.34
N PHE A 65 -3.47 8.79 0.17
CA PHE A 65 -2.52 7.80 -0.31
C PHE A 65 -1.51 8.45 -1.25
N ILE A 66 -0.21 8.30 -0.94
CA ILE A 66 0.88 8.90 -1.72
C ILE A 66 1.87 7.83 -2.11
N TRP A 67 2.18 7.79 -3.41
CA TRP A 67 3.21 6.90 -3.89
C TRP A 67 4.57 7.42 -3.45
N PHE A 68 5.33 6.60 -2.73
CA PHE A 68 6.64 7.01 -2.24
C PHE A 68 7.61 7.41 -3.38
N SER A 69 7.42 6.96 -4.62
CA SER A 69 8.24 7.37 -5.77
C SER A 69 7.85 8.73 -6.36
N GLU A 70 6.68 9.28 -6.00
CA GLU A 70 6.16 10.57 -6.46
C GLU A 70 5.87 11.55 -5.31
N ARG A 71 6.47 11.32 -4.13
CA ARG A 71 6.24 12.09 -2.88
C ARG A 71 6.83 13.51 -2.86
N TYR A 72 6.98 14.17 -4.01
CA TYR A 72 7.72 15.43 -4.14
C TYR A 72 7.21 16.53 -3.17
N GLY A 73 8.03 16.87 -2.18
CA GLY A 73 7.73 17.92 -1.20
C GLY A 73 6.83 17.48 -0.03
N VAL A 74 6.51 16.20 0.09
CA VAL A 74 5.74 15.66 1.22
C VAL A 74 6.68 14.94 2.18
N ALA A 75 6.80 15.46 3.40
CA ALA A 75 7.59 14.85 4.46
C ALA A 75 6.71 13.97 5.36
N PRO A 76 7.19 12.81 5.81
CA PRO A 76 6.46 11.96 6.75
C PRO A 76 6.35 12.63 8.13
N MET A 77 5.23 12.41 8.80
CA MET A 77 4.93 12.92 10.13
C MET A 77 4.51 11.80 11.08
N ALA A 78 4.61 12.03 12.39
CA ALA A 78 4.04 11.10 13.37
C ALA A 78 2.51 10.97 13.16
N GLY A 79 2.02 9.74 13.13
CA GLY A 79 0.63 9.41 12.82
C GLY A 79 0.41 8.91 11.39
N ASP A 80 1.34 9.19 10.47
CA ASP A 80 1.30 8.65 9.10
C ASP A 80 1.59 7.14 9.08
N TYR A 81 1.41 6.52 7.91
CA TYR A 81 1.60 5.10 7.69
C TYR A 81 2.50 4.82 6.50
N LEU A 82 3.17 3.67 6.55
CA LEU A 82 3.89 3.09 5.42
C LEU A 82 3.30 1.71 5.13
N LEU A 83 2.76 1.53 3.93
CA LEU A 83 2.18 0.29 3.45
C LEU A 83 2.93 -0.20 2.21
N VAL A 84 3.69 -1.28 2.35
CA VAL A 84 4.53 -1.84 1.29
C VAL A 84 3.98 -3.20 0.90
N ASN A 85 3.56 -3.35 -0.35
CA ASN A 85 3.33 -4.66 -0.94
C ASN A 85 4.49 -5.02 -1.90
N PRO A 86 5.43 -5.89 -1.49
CA PRO A 86 6.57 -6.29 -2.30
C PRO A 86 6.20 -6.83 -3.69
N ALA A 87 5.02 -7.43 -3.84
CA ALA A 87 4.53 -7.96 -5.11
C ALA A 87 4.27 -6.87 -6.17
N TYR A 88 4.15 -5.60 -5.74
CA TYR A 88 3.87 -4.46 -6.61
C TYR A 88 5.02 -3.46 -6.75
N LEU A 89 6.15 -3.70 -6.08
CA LEU A 89 7.33 -2.86 -6.25
C LEU A 89 7.88 -2.97 -7.68
N ASN A 90 8.02 -1.82 -8.33
CA ASN A 90 8.38 -1.72 -9.73
C ASN A 90 9.76 -1.09 -9.91
N LYS A 91 10.70 -1.90 -10.41
CA LYS A 91 12.07 -1.46 -10.71
C LYS A 91 12.15 -0.29 -11.69
N ARG A 92 11.19 -0.15 -12.62
CA ARG A 92 11.19 0.94 -13.61
C ARG A 92 10.97 2.31 -12.97
N TYR A 93 10.34 2.34 -11.80
CA TYR A 93 10.06 3.55 -11.03
C TYR A 93 11.00 3.70 -9.83
N ASN A 94 12.07 2.88 -9.77
CA ASN A 94 13.03 2.85 -8.68
C ASN A 94 12.37 2.71 -7.29
N ASP A 95 11.28 1.94 -7.20
CA ASP A 95 10.48 1.86 -5.98
C ASP A 95 11.29 1.40 -4.76
N PHE A 96 12.28 0.54 -4.95
CA PHE A 96 13.18 0.10 -3.89
C PHE A 96 14.03 1.25 -3.33
N GLU A 97 14.68 2.01 -4.21
CA GLU A 97 15.52 3.16 -3.82
C GLU A 97 14.66 4.25 -3.18
N ASN A 98 13.48 4.52 -3.74
CA ASN A 98 12.58 5.53 -3.20
C ASN A 98 12.00 5.14 -1.84
N LEU A 99 11.74 3.85 -1.61
CA LEU A 99 11.35 3.30 -0.32
C LEU A 99 12.47 3.45 0.72
N ASP A 100 13.70 3.12 0.35
CA ASP A 100 14.86 3.27 1.25
C ASP A 100 15.08 4.74 1.61
N LEU A 101 15.02 5.65 0.63
CA LEU A 101 15.09 7.09 0.88
C LEU A 101 13.96 7.60 1.78
N LEU A 102 12.77 6.99 1.72
CA LEU A 102 11.67 7.35 2.62
C LEU A 102 11.97 6.89 4.04
N LYS A 103 12.48 5.67 4.22
CA LYS A 103 12.89 5.12 5.52
C LYS A 103 14.00 5.97 6.16
N GLU A 104 15.02 6.34 5.38
CA GLU A 104 16.08 7.25 5.82
C GLU A 104 15.54 8.63 6.20
N GLN A 105 14.57 9.16 5.46
CA GLN A 105 13.93 10.44 5.79
C GLN A 105 13.14 10.38 7.10
N VAL A 106 12.41 9.29 7.36
CA VAL A 106 11.72 9.05 8.63
C VAL A 106 12.72 9.09 9.78
N GLU A 107 13.83 8.36 9.67
CA GLU A 107 14.88 8.34 10.69
C GLU A 107 15.55 9.72 10.87
N ALA A 108 15.83 10.43 9.78
CA ALA A 108 16.44 11.76 9.82
C ALA A 108 15.55 12.82 10.51
N LEU A 109 14.23 12.62 10.50
CA LEU A 109 13.26 13.46 11.22
C LEU A 109 13.11 13.07 12.70
N GLY A 110 13.87 12.08 13.18
CA GLY A 110 13.75 11.56 14.54
C GLY A 110 12.50 10.70 14.76
N LEU A 111 11.87 10.25 13.67
CA LEU A 111 10.71 9.36 13.70
C LEU A 111 11.17 7.90 13.55
N ARG A 112 10.27 6.97 13.85
CA ARG A 112 10.50 5.54 13.68
C ARG A 112 9.31 4.84 13.04
N LEU A 113 9.60 3.72 12.36
CA LEU A 113 8.60 2.83 11.78
C LEU A 113 8.24 1.73 12.78
N GLU A 114 7.05 1.81 13.36
CA GLU A 114 6.51 0.80 14.26
C GLU A 114 5.67 -0.21 13.46
N PRO A 115 6.06 -1.49 13.38
CA PRO A 115 5.32 -2.47 12.59
C PRO A 115 3.96 -2.79 13.23
N ILE A 116 2.89 -2.65 12.44
CA ILE A 116 1.52 -3.02 12.83
C ILE A 116 1.22 -4.47 12.45
N SER A 117 1.62 -4.88 11.24
CA SER A 117 1.45 -6.25 10.73
C SER A 117 2.78 -6.84 10.27
N ARG A 118 2.84 -8.18 10.27
CA ARG A 118 3.97 -8.95 9.76
C ARG A 118 3.42 -10.05 8.85
N GLY A 119 3.79 -10.00 7.58
CA GLY A 119 3.34 -10.89 6.52
C GLY A 119 4.12 -10.63 5.24
N GLU A 120 3.55 -10.97 4.10
CA GLU A 120 4.11 -10.58 2.81
C GLU A 120 3.89 -9.08 2.54
N VAL A 121 2.84 -8.48 3.12
CA VAL A 121 2.63 -7.03 3.16
C VAL A 121 3.27 -6.47 4.42
N GLU A 122 4.14 -5.47 4.25
CA GLU A 122 4.74 -4.74 5.37
C GLU A 122 3.92 -3.50 5.67
N PHE A 123 3.43 -3.38 6.91
CA PHE A 123 2.61 -2.25 7.33
C PHE A 123 3.13 -1.64 8.63
N TYR A 124 3.43 -0.35 8.59
CA TYR A 124 4.04 0.39 9.69
C TYR A 124 3.25 1.66 10.01
N ARG A 125 3.27 2.03 11.29
CA ARG A 125 2.93 3.38 11.76
C ARG A 125 4.20 4.20 11.90
N ILE A 126 4.15 5.46 11.47
CA ILE A 126 5.20 6.44 11.75
C ILE A 126 4.91 7.07 13.12
N VAL A 127 5.87 6.98 14.02
CA VAL A 127 5.73 7.46 15.41
C VAL A 127 7.00 8.20 15.83
N GLU A 128 6.91 8.98 16.92
CA GLU A 128 8.08 9.60 17.58
C GLU A 128 9.01 8.57 18.24
#